data_AF-A0A0G4L914-F1
#
_entry.id   AF-A0A0G4L914-F1
#
_cell.length_a   1.000
_cell.length_b   1.000
_cell.length_c   1.000
_cell.angle_alpha   90.00
_cell.angle_beta   90.00
_cell.angle_gamma   90.00
#
_symmetry.space_group_name_H-M   'P 1'
#
loop_
_entity.id
_entity.type
_entity.pdbx_description
1 polymer ?
#
loop_
_entity_poly.entity_id
_entity_poly.type
_entity_poly.pdbx_seq_one_letter_code
_entity_poly.pdbx_strand_id
1 'polypeptide(L)'
;MIIMHQCQSPTSDRDRLYSELAGHAYHVCTIFELIHHWPNSPKGGLLPLEAPLAISALFVPQDAKHHMWFRRRFALMETKGYIHPVKVRSKMGVLFGAPECERWWLPNDEGFSPLLQAIRNLADERNATAINAQEENLREVRHIFTKMQLAEGQQAT
;
A
#
# COMPACT_ATOMS: atom_id res chain seq x y z
N MET A 1 5.74 -1.88 15.26
CA MET A 1 6.19 -1.06 14.11
C MET A 1 6.66 0.29 14.65
N ILE A 2 7.97 0.49 14.75
CA ILE A 2 8.58 1.68 15.43
C ILE A 2 8.22 2.99 14.70
N ILE A 3 8.13 2.94 13.37
CA ILE A 3 7.80 4.11 12.52
C ILE A 3 6.44 4.72 12.90
N MET A 4 5.41 3.89 13.06
CA MET A 4 4.05 4.37 13.38
C MET A 4 3.95 4.92 14.81
N HIS A 5 4.71 4.33 15.74
CA HIS A 5 4.77 4.76 17.14
C HIS A 5 5.49 6.12 17.27
N GLN A 6 6.60 6.31 16.56
CA GLN A 6 7.37 7.56 16.66
C GLN A 6 6.63 8.77 16.04
N CYS A 7 5.78 8.55 15.03
CA CYS A 7 4.92 9.59 14.45
C CYS A 7 3.80 10.08 15.37
N GLN A 8 3.52 9.39 16.48
CA GLN A 8 2.42 9.71 17.40
C GLN A 8 2.88 10.46 18.67
N SER A 9 4.18 10.68 18.86
CA SER A 9 4.72 11.34 20.05
C SER A 9 4.64 12.87 19.97
N PRO A 10 3.95 13.55 20.90
CA PRO A 10 3.67 14.99 20.84
C PRO A 10 4.87 15.90 21.19
N THR A 11 6.03 15.34 21.55
CA THR A 11 7.22 16.08 22.05
C THR A 11 8.48 15.88 21.21
N SER A 12 8.37 15.26 20.02
CA SER A 12 9.54 14.96 19.19
C SER A 12 9.95 16.16 18.35
N ASP A 13 11.23 16.57 18.44
CA ASP A 13 11.86 17.43 17.42
C ASP A 13 11.67 16.77 16.05
N ARG A 14 10.89 17.44 15.20
CA ARG A 14 10.42 16.89 13.94
C ARG A 14 11.60 16.50 13.05
N ASP A 15 12.66 17.30 13.02
CA ASP A 15 13.80 17.07 12.13
C ASP A 15 14.61 15.84 12.58
N ARG A 16 14.78 15.68 13.90
CA ARG A 16 15.36 14.47 14.48
C ARG A 16 14.51 13.23 14.19
N LEU A 17 13.19 13.33 14.35
CA LEU A 17 12.27 12.23 14.05
C LEU A 17 12.35 11.82 12.58
N TYR A 18 12.33 12.78 11.65
CA TYR A 18 12.50 12.49 10.22
C TYR A 18 13.85 11.81 9.93
N SER A 19 14.94 12.26 10.57
CA SER A 19 16.26 11.62 10.40
C SER A 19 16.27 10.18 10.91
N GLU A 20 15.64 9.90 12.05
CA GLU A 20 15.52 8.53 12.58
C GLU A 20 14.69 7.65 11.62
N LEU A 21 13.56 8.17 11.12
CA LEU A 21 12.69 7.46 10.17
C LEU A 21 13.38 7.20 8.82
N ALA A 22 14.15 8.16 8.32
CA ALA A 22 14.97 7.99 7.11
C ALA A 22 16.01 6.87 7.29
N GLY A 23 16.67 6.80 8.45
CA GLY A 23 17.58 5.72 8.79
C GLY A 23 16.90 4.34 8.76
N HIS A 24 15.70 4.24 9.34
CA HIS A 24 14.91 2.99 9.28
C HIS A 24 14.49 2.64 7.85
N ALA A 25 14.08 3.62 7.05
CA ALA A 25 13.71 3.41 5.66
C ALA A 25 14.88 2.83 4.85
N TYR A 26 16.09 3.34 5.04
CA TYR A 26 17.29 2.77 4.42
C TYR A 26 17.56 1.34 4.87
N HIS A 27 17.42 1.03 6.17
CA HIS A 27 17.57 -0.35 6.64
C HIS A 27 16.56 -1.31 5.99
N VAL A 28 15.31 -0.89 5.79
CA VAL A 28 14.31 -1.70 5.06
C VAL A 28 14.76 -1.93 3.62
N CYS A 29 15.22 -0.89 2.93
CA CYS A 29 15.78 -1.04 1.58
C CYS A 29 16.96 -2.03 1.54
N THR A 30 17.87 -1.95 2.51
CA THR A 30 19.01 -2.88 2.63
C THR A 30 18.56 -4.32 2.87
N ILE A 31 17.60 -4.54 3.78
CA ILE A 31 17.05 -5.87 4.06
C ILE A 31 16.38 -6.45 2.81
N PHE A 32 15.65 -5.62 2.05
CA PHE A 32 15.06 -6.03 0.80
C PHE A 32 16.12 -6.52 -0.19
N GLU A 33 17.19 -5.74 -0.41
CA GLU A 33 18.28 -6.13 -1.31
C GLU A 33 18.97 -7.41 -0.85
N LEU A 34 19.23 -7.55 0.45
CA LEU A 34 19.86 -8.72 1.04
C LEU A 34 19.03 -9.98 0.77
N ILE A 35 17.73 -9.94 1.07
CA ILE A 35 16.84 -11.07 0.86
C ILE A 35 16.68 -11.36 -0.63
N HIS A 36 16.60 -10.33 -1.48
CA HIS A 36 16.45 -10.52 -2.92
C HIS A 36 17.65 -11.23 -3.56
N HIS A 37 18.88 -10.90 -3.14
CA HIS A 37 20.11 -11.44 -3.70
C HIS A 37 20.64 -12.68 -2.98
N TRP A 38 20.09 -13.02 -1.81
CA TRP A 38 20.52 -14.20 -1.08
C TRP A 38 20.07 -15.49 -1.80
N PRO A 39 21.00 -16.37 -2.22
CA PRO A 39 20.69 -17.52 -3.08
C PRO A 39 19.79 -18.55 -2.40
N ASN A 40 19.80 -18.60 -1.06
CA ASN A 40 18.99 -19.53 -0.27
C ASN A 40 17.74 -18.86 0.32
N SER A 41 17.31 -17.71 -0.22
CA SER A 41 16.11 -17.04 0.27
C SER A 41 14.87 -17.92 0.07
N PRO A 42 14.01 -18.08 1.10
CA PRO A 42 12.80 -18.86 0.96
C PRO A 42 11.89 -18.24 -0.10
N LYS A 43 11.15 -19.08 -0.81
CA LYS A 43 10.13 -18.62 -1.77
C LYS A 43 9.12 -17.74 -1.03
N GLY A 44 8.84 -16.56 -1.58
CA GLY A 44 7.95 -15.59 -0.94
C GLY A 44 8.59 -14.80 0.21
N GLY A 45 9.89 -14.95 0.49
CA GLY A 45 10.57 -14.21 1.57
C GLY A 45 10.53 -12.68 1.43
N LEU A 46 10.22 -12.15 0.24
CA LEU A 46 10.02 -10.72 0.01
C LEU A 46 8.60 -10.25 0.38
N LEU A 47 7.60 -11.13 0.42
CA LEU A 47 6.19 -10.77 0.68
C LEU A 47 6.00 -10.02 2.01
N PRO A 48 6.61 -10.43 3.13
CA PRO A 48 6.47 -9.70 4.40
C PRO A 48 7.08 -8.30 4.38
N LEU A 49 7.93 -7.98 3.40
CA LEU A 49 8.61 -6.70 3.30
C LEU A 49 7.80 -5.64 2.56
N GLU A 50 6.66 -5.97 1.95
CA GLU A 50 5.94 -5.01 1.11
C GLU A 50 5.49 -3.77 1.89
N ALA A 51 4.74 -3.94 2.99
CA ALA A 51 4.23 -2.81 3.74
C ALA A 51 5.37 -1.94 4.34
N PRO A 52 6.43 -2.52 4.96
CA PRO A 52 7.61 -1.77 5.36
C PRO A 52 8.27 -1.02 4.19
N LEU A 53 8.38 -1.65 3.02
CA LEU A 53 8.99 -1.05 1.83
C LEU A 53 8.16 0.13 1.33
N ALA A 54 6.84 -0.05 1.21
CA ALA A 54 5.92 1.01 0.80
C ALA A 54 6.03 2.25 1.70
N ILE A 55 6.09 2.05 3.02
CA ILE A 55 6.23 3.16 3.98
C ILE A 55 7.62 3.82 3.87
N SER A 56 8.67 3.03 3.60
CA SER A 56 10.03 3.56 3.45
C SER A 56 10.14 4.56 2.30
N ALA A 57 9.32 4.42 1.26
CA ALA A 57 9.26 5.36 0.14
C ALA A 57 8.95 6.82 0.57
N LEU A 58 8.30 7.01 1.72
CA LEU A 58 7.95 8.33 2.26
C LEU A 58 9.11 9.05 2.94
N PHE A 59 10.15 8.31 3.35
CA PHE A 59 11.23 8.82 4.21
C PHE A 59 12.62 8.78 3.55
N VAL A 60 12.72 8.17 2.36
CA VAL A 60 13.91 8.30 1.51
C VAL A 60 13.96 9.67 0.80
N PRO A 61 15.11 10.08 0.25
CA PRO A 61 15.18 11.24 -0.63
C PRO A 61 14.18 11.14 -1.79
N GLN A 62 13.45 12.22 -2.02
CA GLN A 62 12.41 12.29 -3.06
C GLN A 62 13.02 12.70 -4.41
N ASP A 63 14.03 11.95 -4.85
CA ASP A 63 14.70 12.13 -6.14
C ASP A 63 14.37 11.00 -7.12
N ALA A 64 14.61 11.26 -8.41
CA ALA A 64 14.31 10.33 -9.48
C ALA A 64 15.00 8.96 -9.32
N LYS A 65 16.19 8.92 -8.70
CA LYS A 65 16.94 7.68 -8.51
C LYS A 65 16.24 6.78 -7.49
N HIS A 66 15.84 7.32 -6.35
CA HIS A 66 15.14 6.57 -5.31
C HIS A 66 13.75 6.17 -5.78
N HIS A 67 13.00 7.09 -6.42
CA HIS A 67 11.69 6.77 -6.99
C HIS A 67 11.77 5.62 -8.00
N MET A 68 12.74 5.64 -8.92
CA MET A 68 12.94 4.55 -9.88
C MET A 68 13.35 3.24 -9.20
N TRP A 69 14.13 3.30 -8.11
CA TRP A 69 14.45 2.11 -7.33
C TRP A 69 13.18 1.49 -6.74
N PHE A 70 12.31 2.27 -6.10
CA PHE A 70 11.03 1.78 -5.56
C PHE A 70 10.11 1.24 -6.65
N ARG A 71 9.95 1.95 -7.77
CA ARG A 71 9.19 1.49 -8.95
C ARG A 71 9.65 0.10 -9.40
N ARG A 72 10.96 -0.13 -9.52
CA ARG A 72 11.53 -1.45 -9.85
C ARG A 72 11.24 -2.51 -8.80
N ARG A 73 11.29 -2.17 -7.51
CA ARG A 73 11.02 -3.15 -6.44
C ARG A 73 9.55 -3.50 -6.36
N PHE A 74 8.64 -2.54 -6.57
CA PHE A 74 7.21 -2.84 -6.67
C PHE A 74 6.89 -3.70 -7.89
N ALA A 75 7.47 -3.40 -9.07
CA ALA A 75 7.35 -4.24 -10.26
C ALA A 75 7.81 -5.69 -9.98
N LEU A 76 8.97 -5.84 -9.35
CA LEU A 76 9.49 -7.15 -8.93
C LEU A 76 8.49 -7.86 -8.01
N MET A 77 7.99 -7.20 -6.98
CA MET A 77 7.02 -7.78 -6.03
C MET A 77 5.76 -8.29 -6.73
N GLU A 78 5.26 -7.55 -7.71
CA GLU A 78 4.10 -7.97 -8.51
C GLU A 78 4.38 -9.20 -9.36
N THR A 79 5.54 -9.26 -9.99
CA THR A 79 5.96 -10.47 -10.73
C THR A 79 6.19 -11.67 -9.82
N LYS A 80 6.36 -11.46 -8.51
CA LYS A 80 6.47 -12.51 -7.48
C LYS A 80 5.12 -12.85 -6.82
N GLY A 81 4.04 -12.19 -7.22
CA GLY A 81 2.68 -12.51 -6.80
C GLY A 81 2.05 -11.56 -5.78
N TYR A 82 2.70 -10.44 -5.43
CA TYR A 82 2.07 -9.41 -4.61
C TYR A 82 1.43 -8.32 -5.47
N ILE A 83 0.11 -8.29 -5.55
CA ILE A 83 -0.61 -7.33 -6.40
C ILE A 83 -1.02 -6.11 -5.58
N HIS A 84 -0.47 -4.94 -5.92
CA HIS A 84 -0.83 -3.70 -5.24
C HIS A 84 -2.22 -3.22 -5.69
N PRO A 85 -3.14 -2.90 -4.77
CA PRO A 85 -4.43 -2.31 -5.11
C PRO A 85 -4.27 -1.00 -5.90
N VAL A 86 -5.20 -0.70 -6.80
CA VAL A 86 -5.19 0.54 -7.60
C VAL A 86 -4.99 1.80 -6.76
N LYS A 87 -5.61 1.88 -5.57
CA LYS A 87 -5.45 3.02 -4.65
C LYS A 87 -4.02 3.22 -4.16
N VAL A 88 -3.27 2.13 -3.93
CA VAL A 88 -1.87 2.18 -3.51
C VAL A 88 -1.01 2.65 -4.68
N ARG A 89 -1.22 2.08 -5.87
CA ARG A 89 -0.52 2.46 -7.10
C ARG A 89 -0.70 3.94 -7.44
N SER A 90 -1.92 4.43 -7.36
CA SER A 90 -2.26 5.83 -7.62
C SER A 90 -1.55 6.78 -6.63
N LYS A 91 -1.60 6.48 -5.32
CA LYS A 91 -0.91 7.29 -4.30
C LYS A 91 0.60 7.31 -4.49
N MET A 92 1.20 6.16 -4.80
CA MET A 92 2.63 6.09 -5.11
C MET A 92 2.98 6.82 -6.40
N GLY A 93 2.10 6.80 -7.41
CA GLY A 93 2.28 7.60 -8.63
C GLY A 93 2.33 9.09 -8.34
N VAL A 94 1.47 9.59 -7.45
CA VAL A 94 1.53 10.99 -6.98
C VAL A 94 2.84 11.27 -6.23
N LEU A 95 3.25 10.39 -5.31
CA LEU A 95 4.49 10.53 -4.55
C LEU A 95 5.72 10.62 -5.47
N PHE A 96 5.76 9.82 -6.52
CA PHE A 96 6.88 9.75 -7.46
C PHE A 96 6.81 10.78 -8.59
N GLY A 97 5.77 11.61 -8.64
CA GLY A 97 5.51 12.51 -9.79
C GLY A 97 5.32 11.74 -11.11
N ALA A 98 4.82 10.51 -11.03
CA ALA A 98 4.74 9.54 -12.11
C ALA A 98 3.35 8.89 -12.14
N PRO A 99 2.32 9.60 -12.64
CA PRO A 99 0.93 9.12 -12.64
C PRO A 99 0.77 7.81 -13.43
N GLU A 100 1.67 7.50 -14.36
CA GLU A 100 1.68 6.22 -15.08
C GLU A 100 1.88 5.01 -14.18
N CYS A 101 2.42 5.19 -12.96
CA CYS A 101 2.55 4.13 -11.94
C CYS A 101 1.20 3.51 -11.57
N GLU A 102 0.11 4.26 -11.71
CA GLU A 102 -1.24 3.71 -11.55
C GLU A 102 -1.45 2.54 -12.52
N ARG A 103 -1.10 2.69 -13.79
CA ARG A 103 -1.20 1.62 -14.80
C ARG A 103 -0.11 0.58 -14.63
N TRP A 104 1.16 0.99 -14.53
CA TRP A 104 2.31 0.10 -14.38
C TRP A 104 3.52 0.82 -13.80
N TRP A 105 4.29 0.11 -12.98
CA TRP A 105 5.40 0.70 -12.24
C TRP A 105 6.55 1.17 -13.13
N LEU A 106 6.85 0.47 -14.22
CA LEU A 106 8.01 0.78 -15.07
C LEU A 106 7.60 1.55 -16.33
N PRO A 107 8.50 2.38 -16.89
CA PRO A 107 8.25 3.03 -18.18
C PRO A 107 7.99 2.02 -19.29
N ASN A 108 7.24 2.44 -20.31
CA ASN A 108 7.00 1.66 -21.54
C ASN A 108 6.42 0.26 -21.30
N ASP A 109 5.65 0.06 -20.23
CA ASP A 109 5.08 -1.23 -19.86
C ASP A 109 6.14 -2.36 -19.70
N GLU A 110 7.38 -2.02 -19.34
CA GLU A 110 8.48 -2.98 -19.20
C GLU A 110 8.14 -4.08 -18.19
N GLY A 111 8.11 -5.34 -18.62
CA GLY A 111 7.77 -6.48 -17.78
C GLY A 111 6.27 -6.63 -17.45
N PHE A 112 5.40 -5.76 -17.98
CA PHE A 112 3.96 -5.83 -17.73
C PHE A 112 3.24 -6.81 -18.66
N SER A 113 3.50 -8.10 -18.46
CA SER A 113 2.97 -9.15 -19.33
C SER A 113 1.42 -9.19 -19.37
N PRO A 114 0.82 -9.71 -20.45
CA PRO A 114 -0.64 -9.89 -20.54
C PRO A 114 -1.22 -10.69 -19.36
N LEU A 115 -0.48 -11.68 -18.85
CA LEU A 115 -0.87 -12.44 -17.67
C LEU A 115 -0.93 -11.56 -16.42
N LEU A 116 0.07 -10.71 -16.21
CA LEU A 116 0.11 -9.81 -15.06
C LEU A 116 -1.00 -8.74 -15.14
N GLN A 117 -1.30 -8.26 -16.34
CA GLN A 117 -2.45 -7.39 -16.61
C GLN A 117 -3.77 -8.06 -16.21
N ALA A 118 -3.98 -9.32 -16.64
CA ALA A 118 -5.19 -10.07 -16.28
C ALA A 118 -5.30 -10.31 -14.76
N ILE A 119 -4.20 -10.65 -14.10
CA ILE A 119 -4.16 -10.84 -12.63
C ILE A 119 -4.52 -9.53 -11.91
N ARG A 120 -3.99 -8.38 -12.37
CA ARG A 120 -4.33 -7.07 -11.79
C ARG A 120 -5.80 -6.74 -11.95
N ASN A 121 -6.36 -6.91 -13.15
CA ASN A 121 -7.76 -6.62 -13.42
C ASN A 121 -8.66 -7.45 -12.49
N LEU A 122 -8.37 -8.75 -12.35
CA LEU A 122 -9.10 -9.63 -11.42
C LEU A 122 -8.97 -9.17 -9.96
N ALA A 123 -7.77 -8.77 -9.52
CA ALA A 123 -7.54 -8.29 -8.17
C ALA A 123 -8.28 -6.98 -7.89
N ASP A 124 -8.31 -6.06 -8.86
CA ASP A 124 -9.01 -4.78 -8.76
C ASP A 124 -10.54 -4.98 -8.71
N GLU A 125 -11.10 -5.86 -9.56
CA GLU A 125 -12.52 -6.22 -9.53
C GLU A 125 -12.93 -6.79 -8.15
N ARG A 126 -12.11 -7.70 -7.61
CA ARG A 126 -12.34 -8.28 -6.28
C ARG A 126 -12.25 -7.23 -5.17
N ASN A 127 -11.27 -6.35 -5.22
CA ASN A 127 -11.13 -5.26 -4.25
C ASN A 127 -12.33 -4.30 -4.32
N ALA A 128 -12.79 -3.93 -5.52
CA ALA A 128 -13.97 -3.10 -5.69
C ALA A 128 -15.23 -3.78 -5.13
N THR A 129 -15.43 -5.06 -5.43
CA THR A 129 -16.57 -5.85 -4.93
C THR A 129 -16.57 -5.94 -3.41
N ALA A 130 -15.41 -6.20 -2.80
CA ALA A 130 -15.27 -6.29 -1.35
C ALA A 130 -15.58 -4.96 -0.65
N ILE A 131 -15.13 -3.83 -1.21
CA ILE A 131 -15.44 -2.50 -0.69
C ILE A 131 -16.94 -2.22 -0.80
N ASN A 132 -17.56 -2.50 -1.94
CA ASN A 132 -18.99 -2.29 -2.14
C ASN A 132 -19.83 -3.10 -1.15
N ALA A 133 -19.50 -4.38 -0.94
CA ALA A 133 -20.17 -5.23 0.03
C ALA A 133 -20.05 -4.69 1.47
N GLN A 134 -18.89 -4.12 1.84
CA GLN A 134 -18.72 -3.47 3.14
C GLN A 134 -19.58 -2.21 3.27
N GLU A 135 -19.63 -1.37 2.23
CA GLU A 135 -20.47 -0.16 2.23
C GLU A 135 -21.97 -0.49 2.29
N GLU A 136 -22.42 -1.51 1.55
CA GLU A 136 -23.81 -2.01 1.57
C GLU A 136 -24.18 -2.52 2.95
N ASN A 137 -23.37 -3.39 3.56
CA ASN A 137 -23.60 -3.87 4.93
C ASN A 137 -23.71 -2.72 5.94
N LEU A 138 -22.84 -1.70 5.83
CA LEU A 138 -22.90 -0.53 6.72
C LEU A 138 -24.18 0.29 6.49
N ARG A 139 -24.66 0.41 5.25
CA ARG A 139 -25.94 1.08 4.93
C ARG A 139 -27.12 0.31 5.50
N GLU A 140 -27.14 -1.02 5.37
CA GLU A 140 -28.19 -1.88 5.93
C GLU A 140 -28.26 -1.78 7.45
N VAL A 141 -27.12 -1.85 8.14
CA VAL A 141 -27.04 -1.70 9.60
C VAL A 141 -27.59 -0.32 10.03
N ARG A 142 -27.21 0.77 9.35
CA ARG A 142 -27.77 2.11 9.63
C ARG A 142 -29.29 2.16 9.44
N HIS A 143 -29.80 1.51 8.40
CA HIS A 143 -31.23 1.46 8.13
C HIS A 143 -32.00 0.65 9.18
N ILE A 144 -31.43 -0.46 9.67
CA ILE A 144 -31.99 -1.24 10.79
C ILE A 144 -32.07 -0.37 12.06
N PHE A 145 -30.99 0.32 12.43
CA PHE A 145 -30.99 1.22 13.60
C PHE A 145 -32.02 2.34 13.49
N THR A 146 -32.18 2.90 12.28
CA THR A 146 -33.21 3.93 12.02
C THR A 146 -34.62 3.36 12.21
N LYS A 147 -34.89 2.16 11.69
CA LYS A 147 -36.19 1.48 11.88
C LYS A 147 -36.47 1.14 13.34
N MET A 148 -35.46 0.74 14.11
CA MET A 148 -35.63 0.46 15.55
C MET A 148 -35.96 1.73 16.34
N GLN A 149 -35.29 2.86 16.06
CA GLN A 149 -35.63 4.15 16.70
C GLN A 149 -37.03 4.64 16.36
N LEU A 150 -37.51 4.38 15.14
CA LEU A 150 -38.88 4.74 14.72
C LEU A 150 -39.95 3.87 15.40
N ALA A 151 -39.64 2.60 15.70
CA ALA A 151 -40.56 1.68 16.38
C ALA A 151 -40.79 2.05 17.86
N GLU A 152 -39.79 2.62 18.54
CA GLU A 152 -39.93 3.10 19.93
C GLU A 152 -40.82 4.36 20.04
N GLY A 153 -40.96 5.15 18.96
CA GLY A 153 -41.83 6.32 18.91
C GLY A 153 -43.31 6.02 18.62
N GLN A 154 -43.68 4.77 18.36
CA GLN A 154 -45.03 4.36 17.94
C GLN A 154 -45.82 3.56 19.00
N GLN A 155 -45.36 3.52 20.25
CA GLN A 155 -46.08 2.89 21.38
C GLN A 155 -46.71 3.87 22.40
N ALA A 156 -46.86 5.14 22.06
CA ALA A 156 -47.62 6.10 22.88
C ALA A 156 -48.94 6.48 22.19
N THR A 157 -49.94 5.62 22.33
CA THR A 157 -51.37 5.97 22.23
C THR A 157 -51.97 6.06 23.61
#